data_AF-A0A932J4J2-F1
#
_entry.id   AF-A0A932J4J2-F1
#
_cell.length_a   1.000
_cell.length_b   1.000
_cell.length_c   1.000
_cell.angle_alpha   90.00
_cell.angle_beta   90.00
_cell.angle_gamma   90.00
#
_symmetry.space_group_name_H-M   'P 1'
#
loop_
_entity.id
_entity.type
_entity.pdbx_description
1 polymer ?
#
loop_
_entity_poly.entity_id
_entity_poly.type
_entity_poly.pdbx_seq_one_letter_code
_entity_poly.pdbx_strand_id
1 'polypeptide(L)' 'MATDKELSDFLESVERRAFKQAVYAVRRDEAAFDIVQDAMIKLAEKYGDKPAA' A
#
# COMPACT_ATOMS: atom_id res chain seq x y z
N MET A 1 -12.48 14.95 2.12
CA MET A 1 -12.09 13.65 1.55
C MET A 1 -10.62 13.77 1.22
N ALA A 2 -9.78 12.80 1.57
CA ALA A 2 -8.44 12.74 1.02
C ALA A 2 -8.59 12.74 -0.49
N THR A 3 -7.85 13.59 -1.17
CA THR A 3 -7.84 13.56 -2.63
C THR A 3 -7.19 12.26 -3.09
N ASP A 4 -7.62 11.73 -4.24
CA ASP A 4 -6.97 10.54 -4.85
C ASP A 4 -5.45 10.71 -4.93
N LYS A 5 -4.99 11.96 -5.08
CA LYS A 5 -3.58 12.35 -5.08
C LYS A 5 -2.90 12.12 -3.72
N GLU A 6 -3.49 12.58 -2.62
CA GLU A 6 -2.91 12.41 -1.28
C GLU A 6 -2.78 10.93 -0.90
N LEU A 7 -3.78 10.12 -1.26
CA LEU A 7 -3.72 8.67 -1.05
C LEU A 7 -2.66 8.02 -1.94
N SER A 8 -2.56 8.43 -3.20
CA SER A 8 -1.54 7.93 -4.13
C SER A 8 -0.12 8.27 -3.66
N ASP A 9 0.11 9.52 -3.26
CA ASP A 9 1.40 9.99 -2.71
C ASP A 9 1.76 9.20 -1.43
N PHE A 10 0.77 8.91 -0.58
CA PHE A 10 0.96 8.06 0.60
C PHE A 10 1.38 6.64 0.22
N LEU A 11 0.63 5.99 -0.67
CA LEU A 11 0.90 4.61 -1.11
C LEU A 11 2.29 4.48 -1.73
N GLU A 12 2.67 5.41 -2.61
CA GLU A 12 4.01 5.48 -3.21
C GLU A 12 5.10 5.64 -2.14
N SER A 13 4.88 6.50 -1.14
CA SER A 13 5.86 6.75 -0.09
C SER A 13 6.18 5.52 0.78
N VAL A 14 5.23 4.57 0.90
CA VAL A 14 5.39 3.38 1.75
C VAL A 14 5.73 2.10 0.96
N GLU A 15 5.51 2.08 -0.36
CA GLU A 15 5.61 0.90 -1.22
C GLU A 15 6.93 0.14 -1.04
N ARG A 16 8.06 0.82 -1.23
CA ARG A 16 9.38 0.19 -1.18
C ARG A 16 9.69 -0.44 0.18
N ARG A 17 9.23 0.18 1.27
CA ARG A 17 9.45 -0.33 2.63
C ARG A 17 8.56 -1.54 2.90
N ALA A 18 7.29 -1.46 2.50
CA ALA A 18 6.34 -2.55 2.62
C ALA A 18 6.80 -3.79 1.83
N PHE A 19 7.26 -3.59 0.59
CA PHE A 19 7.80 -4.67 -0.24
C PHE A 19 9.02 -5.35 0.38
N LYS A 20 10.01 -4.58 0.88
CA LYS A 20 11.18 -5.18 1.56
C LYS A 20 10.80 -6.00 2.79
N GLN A 21 9.82 -5.53 3.56
CA GLN A 21 9.28 -6.27 4.71
C GLN A 21 8.60 -7.57 4.27
N ALA A 22 7.77 -7.51 3.23
CA ALA A 22 7.10 -8.68 2.69
C ALA A 22 8.10 -9.72 2.15
N VAL A 23 9.09 -9.30 1.35
CA VAL A 23 10.17 -10.18 0.85
C VAL A 23 10.91 -10.86 1.99
N TYR A 24 11.25 -10.12 3.05
CA TYR A 24 11.91 -10.69 4.23
C TYR A 24 11.05 -11.76 4.91
N ALA A 25 9.74 -11.53 5.03
CA ALA A 25 8.80 -12.43 5.69
C ALA A 25 8.50 -13.69 4.87
N VAL A 26 8.28 -13.55 3.55
CA VAL A 26 7.75 -14.65 2.71
C VAL A 26 8.79 -15.31 1.82
N ARG A 27 9.99 -14.72 1.69
CA ARG A 27 11.13 -15.25 0.92
C ARG A 27 10.82 -15.58 -0.55
N ARG A 28 9.83 -14.89 -1.12
CA ARG A 28 9.39 -15.05 -2.50
C ARG A 28 8.88 -13.72 -3.04
N ASP A 29 9.54 -13.21 -4.08
CA ASP A 29 9.29 -11.86 -4.59
C ASP A 29 7.89 -11.69 -5.18
N GLU A 30 7.40 -12.67 -5.95
CA GLU A 30 6.04 -12.66 -6.51
C GLU A 30 4.98 -12.56 -5.41
N ALA A 31 5.07 -13.44 -4.38
CA ALA A 31 4.13 -13.43 -3.27
C ALA A 31 4.23 -12.15 -2.43
N ALA A 32 5.44 -11.60 -2.27
CA ALA A 32 5.64 -10.33 -1.59
C ALA A 32 4.98 -9.17 -2.33
N PHE A 33 5.04 -9.18 -3.66
CA PHE A 33 4.39 -8.18 -4.49
C PHE A 33 2.88 -8.28 -4.37
N ASP A 34 2.30 -9.48 -4.53
CA ASP A 34 0.86 -9.71 -4.40
C ASP A 34 0.33 -9.24 -3.05
N ILE A 35 1.03 -9.56 -1.95
CA ILE A 35 0.63 -9.14 -0.59
C ILE A 35 0.60 -7.61 -0.46
N VAL A 36 1.62 -6.92 -0.98
CA VAL A 36 1.68 -5.46 -0.90
C VAL A 36 0.55 -4.83 -1.71
N GLN A 37 0.33 -5.29 -2.95
CA GLN A 37 -0.72 -4.75 -3.80
C GLN A 37 -2.12 -4.98 -3.21
N ASP A 38 -2.39 -6.17 -2.68
CA ASP A 38 -3.64 -6.48 -1.97
C ASP A 38 -3.88 -5.54 -0.79
N ALA A 39 -2.83 -5.23 -0.03
CA ALA A 39 -2.91 -4.34 1.12
C ALA A 39 -3.18 -2.89 0.68
N MET A 40 -2.55 -2.43 -0.39
CA MET A 40 -2.76 -1.09 -0.94
C MET A 40 -4.18 -0.91 -1.48
N ILE A 41 -4.72 -1.89 -2.20
CA ILE A 41 -6.11 -1.89 -2.68
C ILE A 41 -7.08 -1.79 -1.49
N LYS A 42 -6.90 -2.64 -0.48
CA LYS A 42 -7.75 -2.61 0.73
C LYS A 42 -7.65 -1.28 1.50
N LEU A 43 -6.49 -0.62 1.46
CA LEU A 43 -6.33 0.69 2.07
C LEU A 43 -7.10 1.75 1.27
N ALA A 44 -6.97 1.74 -0.06
CA ALA A 44 -7.69 2.66 -0.94
C ALA A 44 -9.21 2.51 -0.80
N GLU A 45 -9.73 1.28 -0.81
CA GLU A 45 -11.15 1.01 -0.60
C GLU A 45 -11.68 1.52 0.75
N LYS A 46 -10.86 1.45 1.81
CA LYS A 46 -11.29 1.81 3.17
C LYS A 46 -11.10 3.28 3.51
N TYR A 47 -10.20 3.98 2.81
CA TYR A 47 -9.77 5.33 3.19
C TYR A 47 -9.83 6.35 2.06
N GLY A 48 -10.08 5.95 0.81
CA GLY A 48 -10.16 6.89 -0.32
C GLY A 48 -11.15 8.04 -0.09
N ASP A 49 -12.31 7.75 0.50
CA ASP A 49 -13.32 8.78 0.77
C ASP A 49 -13.14 9.49 2.11
N LYS A 50 -12.23 9.01 2.97
CA LYS A 50 -12.06 9.56 4.32
C LYS A 50 -11.22 10.83 4.27
N PRO A 51 -11.51 11.86 5.09
CA PRO A 51 -10.67 13.05 5.16
C PRO A 51 -9.26 12.68 5.60
N ALA A 52 -8.26 13.34 5.01
CA ALA A 52 -6.90 13.32 5.52
C ALA A 52 -6.90 13.88 6.96
N ALA A 53 -6.21 13.21 7.87
CA ALA A 53 -6.13 13.56 9.29
C ALA A 53 -5.11 14.68 9.55
#